data_AF-A0A2G9HMY9-F1
#
_entry.id   AF-A0A2G9HMY9-F1
#
_cell.length_a   1.000
_cell.length_b   1.000
_cell.length_c   1.000
_cell.angle_alpha   90.00
_cell.angle_beta   90.00
_cell.angle_gamma   90.00
#
_symmetry.space_group_name_H-M   'P 1'
#
loop_
_entity.id
_entity.type
_entity.pdbx_description
1 polymer ?
#
loop_
_entity_poly.entity_id
_entity_poly.type
_entity_poly.pdbx_seq_one_letter_code
_entity_poly.pdbx_strand_id
1 'polypeptide(L)'
;MFKGRQLHLVKAETTLAFISKEFKLVEALGYALGGFFLANYEGSPAGMFDEVVFVYAKTMLFNATLRLVLVLVNYQRCGRWATRVLGSSVKACVHGQKDVGLSSQVAHFTKSVKAVSGTKRSQFGGFLNKIGMDNM
;
A
#
# COMPACT_ATOMS: atom_id res chain seq x y z
N MET A 1 -2.33 -17.49 5.70
CA MET A 1 -1.54 -16.28 5.34
C MET A 1 -2.28 -15.34 4.40
N PHE A 2 -2.98 -14.34 4.95
CA PHE A 2 -3.63 -13.27 4.18
C PHE A 2 -2.64 -12.17 3.85
N LYS A 3 -2.62 -11.71 2.59
CA LYS A 3 -1.71 -10.67 2.10
C LYS A 3 -2.48 -9.64 1.27
N GLY A 4 -2.86 -8.53 1.89
CA GLY A 4 -3.54 -7.41 1.22
C GLY A 4 -2.54 -6.33 0.80
N ARG A 5 -2.67 -5.79 -0.41
CA ARG A 5 -1.85 -4.66 -0.89
C ARG A 5 -2.75 -3.53 -1.40
N GLN A 6 -2.43 -2.30 -1.03
CA GLN A 6 -3.06 -1.11 -1.60
C GLN A 6 -1.99 -0.09 -1.97
N LEU A 7 -2.03 0.34 -3.23
CA LEU A 7 -1.19 1.42 -3.74
C LEU A 7 -1.99 2.72 -3.73
N HIS A 8 -1.30 3.83 -3.47
CA HIS A 8 -1.88 5.16 -3.50
C HIS A 8 -0.81 6.19 -3.87
N LEU A 9 -1.24 7.34 -4.40
CA LEU A 9 -0.36 8.48 -4.63
C LEU A 9 -0.20 9.26 -3.33
N VAL A 10 1.04 9.54 -2.93
CA VAL A 10 1.37 10.38 -1.77
C VAL A 10 2.11 11.60 -2.25
N LYS A 11 1.94 12.75 -1.57
CA LYS A 11 2.75 13.93 -1.85
C LYS A 11 4.24 13.61 -1.72
N ALA A 12 5.00 14.04 -2.72
CA ALA A 12 6.45 13.84 -2.78
C ALA A 12 7.15 14.39 -1.52
N GLU A 13 6.78 15.59 -1.10
CA GLU A 13 7.31 16.27 0.09
C GLU A 13 7.20 15.42 1.36
N THR A 14 6.03 14.81 1.59
CA THR A 14 5.81 13.90 2.73
C THR A 14 6.71 12.68 2.66
N THR A 15 6.94 12.16 1.46
CA THR A 15 7.74 10.96 1.25
C THR A 15 9.24 11.22 1.41
N LEU A 16 9.70 12.39 0.97
CA LEU A 16 11.11 12.81 1.08
C LEU A 16 11.58 12.92 2.53
N ALA A 17 10.68 13.22 3.47
CA ALA A 17 11.02 13.23 4.90
C ALA A 17 11.49 11.85 5.44
N PHE A 18 11.16 10.76 4.75
CA PHE A 18 11.47 9.40 5.19
C PHE A 18 12.52 8.68 4.35
N ILE A 19 12.93 9.25 3.21
CA ILE A 19 13.88 8.61 2.29
C ILE A 19 15.26 9.27 2.44
N SER A 20 16.31 8.44 2.56
CA SER A 20 17.70 8.93 2.58
C SER A 20 18.04 9.65 1.27
N LYS A 21 18.87 10.69 1.35
CA LYS A 21 19.31 11.53 0.21
C LYS A 21 20.03 10.73 -0.89
N GLU A 22 20.57 9.57 -0.53
CA GLU A 22 21.23 8.63 -1.43
C GLU A 22 20.26 7.96 -2.41
N PHE A 23 18.99 7.82 -2.03
CA PHE A 23 17.96 7.26 -2.88
C PHE A 23 17.14 8.37 -3.54
N LYS A 24 16.72 8.12 -4.77
CA LYS A 24 15.88 9.05 -5.51
C LYS A 24 14.44 8.55 -5.47
N LEU A 25 13.57 9.44 -5.01
CA LEU A 25 12.13 9.22 -5.04
C LEU A 25 11.66 9.15 -6.49
N VAL A 26 10.76 8.21 -6.78
CA VAL A 26 10.05 8.21 -8.06
C VAL A 26 8.78 9.01 -7.91
N GLU A 27 8.79 10.21 -8.46
CA GLU A 27 7.67 11.16 -8.40
C GLU A 27 7.29 11.69 -9.79
N ALA A 28 6.01 11.99 -9.96
CA ALA A 28 5.45 12.73 -11.09
C ALA A 28 4.47 13.76 -10.55
N LEU A 29 4.51 15.00 -11.07
CA LEU A 29 3.56 16.06 -10.71
C LEU A 29 3.49 16.35 -9.19
N GLY A 30 4.60 16.18 -8.47
CA GLY A 30 4.66 16.37 -7.01
C GLY A 30 4.07 15.22 -6.19
N TYR A 31 3.77 14.09 -6.82
CA TYR A 31 3.28 12.87 -6.15
C TYR A 31 4.22 11.70 -6.41
N ALA A 32 4.40 10.86 -5.39
CA ALA A 32 5.12 9.60 -5.48
C ALA A 32 4.17 8.41 -5.33
N LEU A 33 4.56 7.29 -5.93
CA LEU A 33 3.84 6.03 -5.77
C LEU A 33 4.20 5.41 -4.42
N GLY A 34 3.22 5.37 -3.53
CA GLY A 34 3.30 4.73 -2.22
C GLY A 34 2.28 3.62 -2.06
N GLY A 35 2.27 3.03 -0.89
CA GLY A 35 1.28 2.03 -0.52
C GLY A 35 1.53 1.46 0.84
N PHE A 36 0.65 0.54 1.23
CA PHE A 36 0.90 -0.31 2.38
C PHE A 36 0.56 -1.76 2.04
N PHE A 37 1.14 -2.64 2.84
CA PHE A 37 0.98 -4.06 2.73
C PHE A 37 0.59 -4.61 4.10
N LEU A 38 -0.51 -5.34 4.18
CA LEU A 38 -0.96 -6.04 5.39
C LEU A 38 -0.70 -7.53 5.22
N ALA A 39 0.08 -8.11 6.12
CA ALA A 39 0.34 -9.54 6.22
C ALA A 39 -0.10 -10.10 7.57
N ASN A 40 -0.69 -11.29 7.52
CA ASN A 40 -0.91 -12.14 8.67
C ASN A 40 0.01 -13.37 8.56
N TYR A 41 0.96 -13.50 9.49
CA TYR A 41 1.89 -14.62 9.56
C TYR A 41 1.37 -15.66 10.56
N GLU A 42 1.11 -16.87 10.07
CA GLU A 42 0.69 -18.01 10.89
C GLU A 42 1.87 -18.92 11.26
N GLY A 43 3.02 -18.76 10.60
CA GLY A 43 4.22 -19.58 10.82
C GLY A 43 5.49 -18.78 10.57
N SER A 44 5.91 -18.02 11.58
CA SER A 44 7.17 -17.25 11.58
C SER A 44 8.04 -17.67 12.76
N PRO A 45 9.39 -17.56 12.67
CA PRO A 45 10.29 -17.77 13.80
C PRO A 45 9.94 -16.93 15.05
N ALA A 46 9.27 -15.79 14.85
CA ALA A 46 8.81 -14.92 15.93
C ALA A 46 7.40 -15.27 16.46
N GLY A 47 6.80 -16.38 16.02
CA GLY A 47 5.43 -16.79 16.31
C GLY A 47 4.41 -16.20 15.33
N MET A 48 3.12 -16.30 15.66
CA MET A 48 2.05 -15.71 14.85
C MET A 48 1.94 -14.20 15.10
N PHE A 49 1.85 -13.38 14.05
CA PHE A 49 1.63 -11.94 14.18
C PHE A 49 1.07 -11.30 12.89
N ASP A 50 0.49 -10.13 13.06
CA ASP A 50 0.06 -9.24 11.98
C ASP A 50 1.09 -8.14 11.77
N GLU A 51 1.29 -7.75 10.51
CA GLU A 51 2.23 -6.72 10.10
C GLU A 51 1.61 -5.81 9.03
N VAL A 52 1.75 -4.50 9.21
CA VAL A 52 1.52 -3.51 8.15
C VAL A 52 2.82 -2.80 7.83
N VAL A 53 3.23 -2.88 6.57
CA VAL A 53 4.43 -2.22 6.04
C VAL A 53 3.99 -1.08 5.13
N PHE A 54 4.38 0.14 5.47
CA PHE A 54 4.23 1.31 4.61
C PHE A 54 5.45 1.44 3.71
N VAL A 55 5.22 1.54 2.40
CA VAL A 55 6.28 1.55 1.39
C VAL A 55 6.14 2.68 0.40
N TYR A 56 7.28 3.19 -0.06
CA TYR A 56 7.36 4.09 -1.21
C TYR A 56 8.25 3.50 -2.30
N ALA A 57 7.93 3.82 -3.54
CA ALA A 57 8.75 3.50 -4.69
C ALA A 57 10.02 4.34 -4.67
N LYS A 58 11.19 3.68 -4.71
CA LYS A 58 12.48 4.32 -4.85
C LYS A 58 13.25 3.74 -6.01
N THR A 59 14.24 4.49 -6.50
CA THR A 59 15.15 4.01 -7.53
C THR A 59 16.58 4.51 -7.29
N MET A 60 17.55 3.71 -7.71
CA MET A 60 18.96 4.11 -7.78
C MET A 60 19.31 4.76 -9.13
N LEU A 61 18.39 4.77 -10.10
CA LEU A 61 18.63 5.37 -11.40
C LEU A 61 18.75 6.89 -11.28
N PHE A 62 19.74 7.47 -11.95
CA PHE A 62 19.98 8.92 -11.89
C PHE A 62 19.16 9.72 -12.93
N ASN A 63 18.71 9.08 -14.01
CA ASN A 63 17.96 9.72 -15.10
C ASN A 63 16.43 9.72 -14.85
N ALA A 64 15.81 10.89 -14.80
CA ALA A 64 14.39 11.08 -14.48
C ALA A 64 13.40 10.38 -15.44
N THR A 65 13.66 10.43 -16.75
CA THR A 65 12.81 9.79 -17.78
C THR A 65 12.77 8.28 -17.57
N LEU A 66 13.93 7.67 -17.32
CA LEU A 66 14.02 6.25 -17.05
C LEU A 66 13.36 5.87 -15.70
N ARG A 67 13.31 6.75 -14.70
CA ARG A 67 12.63 6.47 -13.41
C ARG A 67 11.13 6.27 -13.59
N LEU A 68 10.49 7.17 -14.32
CA LEU A 68 9.04 7.14 -14.54
C LEU A 68 8.65 5.93 -15.40
N VAL A 69 9.40 5.68 -16.47
CA VAL A 69 9.20 4.50 -17.32
C VAL A 69 9.39 3.21 -16.50
N LEU A 70 10.38 3.14 -15.59
CA LEU A 70 10.57 1.95 -14.75
C LEU A 70 9.37 1.69 -13.83
N VAL A 71 8.80 2.73 -13.21
CA VAL A 71 7.62 2.57 -12.35
C VAL A 71 6.39 2.16 -13.15
N LEU A 72 6.18 2.73 -14.33
CA LEU A 72 5.01 2.46 -15.17
C LEU A 72 5.07 1.09 -15.85
N VAL A 73 6.25 0.66 -16.29
CA VAL A 73 6.43 -0.57 -17.07
C VAL A 73 6.87 -1.74 -16.19
N ASN A 74 7.55 -1.49 -15.06
CA ASN A 74 8.12 -2.55 -14.22
C ASN A 74 8.27 -2.16 -12.73
N TYR A 75 7.16 -1.77 -12.09
CA TYR A 75 7.11 -1.48 -10.65
C TYR A 75 7.71 -2.58 -9.75
N GLN A 76 7.73 -3.84 -10.23
CA GLN A 76 8.33 -4.98 -9.51
C GLN A 76 9.86 -4.90 -9.42
N ARG A 77 10.53 -4.21 -10.35
CA ARG A 77 12.00 -3.99 -10.32
C ARG A 77 12.42 -2.70 -9.62
N CYS A 78 11.47 -1.83 -9.28
CA CYS A 78 11.77 -0.69 -8.42
C CYS A 78 12.05 -1.17 -7.00
N GLY A 79 13.13 -0.65 -6.41
CA GLY A 79 13.36 -0.81 -4.98
C GLY A 79 12.20 -0.19 -4.19
N ARG A 80 11.84 -0.82 -3.07
CA ARG A 80 10.87 -0.26 -2.14
C ARG A 80 11.58 0.19 -0.89
N TRP A 81 11.17 1.33 -0.37
CA TRP A 81 11.65 1.81 0.92
C TRP A 81 10.53 1.64 1.94
N ALA A 82 10.77 0.81 2.96
CA ALA A 82 9.85 0.65 4.07
C ALA A 82 10.07 1.80 5.05
N THR A 83 9.08 2.69 5.18
CA THR A 83 9.20 3.89 6.04
C THR A 83 8.71 3.64 7.44
N ARG A 84 7.72 2.77 7.58
CA ARG A 84 7.17 2.37 8.85
C ARG A 84 6.67 0.95 8.75
N VAL A 85 6.94 0.19 9.79
CA VAL A 85 6.43 -1.16 9.96
C VAL A 85 5.68 -1.21 11.27
N LEU A 86 4.44 -1.69 11.26
CA LEU A 86 3.64 -1.88 12.45
C LEU A 86 3.43 -3.38 12.63
N GLY A 87 3.84 -3.94 13.76
CA GLY A 87 3.72 -5.37 14.04
C GLY A 87 2.96 -5.65 15.33
N SER A 88 2.19 -6.73 15.40
CA SER A 88 1.47 -7.10 16.62
C SER A 88 2.35 -7.80 17.67
N SER A 89 3.54 -8.28 17.27
CA SER A 89 4.47 -8.99 18.15
C SER A 89 5.71 -8.14 18.46
N VAL A 90 6.00 -7.97 19.75
CA VAL A 90 7.21 -7.30 20.24
C VAL A 90 8.46 -8.01 19.72
N LYS A 91 8.48 -9.36 19.74
CA LYS A 91 9.61 -10.17 19.26
C LYS A 91 9.88 -9.92 17.78
N ALA A 92 8.82 -9.89 16.96
CA ALA A 92 8.94 -9.61 15.53
C ALA A 92 9.45 -8.18 15.27
N CYS A 93 8.97 -7.20 16.03
CA CYS A 93 9.44 -5.81 15.90
C CYS A 93 10.93 -5.67 16.27
N VAL A 94 11.35 -6.28 17.38
CA VAL A 94 12.75 -6.25 17.83
C VAL A 94 13.67 -6.92 16.81
N HIS A 95 13.27 -8.07 16.27
CA HIS A 95 14.01 -8.74 15.20
C HIS A 95 14.11 -7.86 13.94
N GLY A 96 12.99 -7.28 13.50
CA GLY A 96 12.98 -6.37 12.34
C GLY A 96 13.89 -5.15 12.49
N GLN A 97 13.94 -4.56 13.70
CA GLN A 97 14.84 -3.44 13.98
C GLN A 97 16.31 -3.86 14.02
N LYS A 98 16.64 -4.94 14.74
CA LYS A 98 18.02 -5.35 14.99
C LYS A 98 18.68 -6.02 13.79
N ASP A 99 17.95 -6.91 13.11
CA ASP A 99 18.53 -7.81 12.11
C ASP A 99 18.28 -7.33 10.68
N VAL A 100 17.24 -6.52 10.46
CA VAL A 100 16.86 -6.01 9.13
C VAL A 100 17.01 -4.49 9.00
N GLY A 101 17.01 -3.76 10.12
CA GLY A 101 17.04 -2.29 10.12
C GLY A 101 15.69 -1.64 9.78
N LEU A 102 14.58 -2.34 10.00
CA LEU A 102 13.23 -1.82 9.78
C LEU A 102 12.85 -0.83 10.89
N SER A 103 12.15 0.25 10.53
CA SER A 103 11.50 1.15 11.49
C SER A 103 10.22 0.52 12.05
N SER A 104 10.35 -0.60 12.74
CA SER A 104 9.24 -1.38 13.28
C SER A 104 8.73 -0.81 14.61
N GLN A 105 7.41 -0.76 14.79
CA GLN A 105 6.75 -0.35 16.02
C GLN A 105 5.62 -1.33 16.36
N VAL A 106 5.36 -1.52 17.65
CA VAL A 106 4.30 -2.42 18.11
C VAL A 106 2.95 -1.73 17.95
N ALA A 107 1.96 -2.44 17.39
CA ALA A 107 0.61 -1.94 17.20
C ALA A 107 -0.44 -3.02 17.47
N HIS A 108 -1.64 -2.58 17.87
CA HIS A 108 -2.79 -3.47 18.04
C HIS A 108 -3.63 -3.49 16.75
N PHE A 109 -3.91 -4.69 16.25
CA PHE A 109 -4.74 -4.89 15.07
C PHE A 109 -6.10 -5.45 15.45
N THR A 110 -7.15 -5.00 14.76
CA THR A 110 -8.51 -5.50 14.96
C THR A 110 -9.12 -5.78 13.59
N LYS A 111 -9.59 -7.01 13.39
CA LYS A 111 -10.24 -7.43 12.14
C LYS A 111 -11.75 -7.29 12.32
N SER A 112 -12.37 -6.41 11.55
CA SER A 112 -13.84 -6.33 11.45
C SER A 112 -14.29 -6.83 10.09
N VAL A 113 -15.19 -7.81 10.09
CA VAL A 113 -15.85 -8.29 8.86
C VAL A 113 -17.22 -7.63 8.82
N LYS A 114 -17.34 -6.51 8.11
CA LYS A 114 -18.64 -5.97 7.75
C LYS A 114 -19.07 -6.66 6.47
N ALA A 115 -20.15 -7.44 6.51
CA ALA A 115 -20.82 -7.84 5.28
C ALA A 115 -21.20 -6.56 4.53
N VAL A 116 -20.71 -6.39 3.30
CA VAL A 116 -21.21 -5.35 2.42
C VAL A 116 -22.67 -5.74 2.16
N SER A 117 -23.60 -5.10 2.87
CA SER A 117 -25.03 -5.24 2.59
C SER A 117 -25.18 -4.89 1.12
N GLY A 118 -25.55 -5.89 0.31
CA GLY A 118 -25.66 -5.73 -1.14
C GLY A 118 -26.42 -4.46 -1.45
N THR A 119 -25.78 -3.55 -2.18
CA THR A 119 -26.40 -2.32 -2.66
C THR A 119 -27.75 -2.69 -3.26
N LYS A 120 -28.85 -2.20 -2.68
CA LYS A 120 -30.17 -2.31 -3.32
C LYS A 120 -29.98 -1.79 -4.74
N ARG A 121 -30.14 -2.69 -5.72
CA ARG A 121 -30.10 -2.45 -7.16
C ARG A 121 -30.72 -1.07 -7.40
N SER A 122 -29.93 -0.12 -7.88
CA SER A 122 -30.40 1.24 -8.11
C SER A 122 -31.68 1.17 -8.95
N GLN A 123 -32.72 1.87 -8.50
CA GLN A 123 -33.99 2.07 -9.22
C GLN A 123 -33.80 2.91 -10.50
N PHE A 124 -32.69 2.76 -11.21
CA PHE A 124 -32.46 3.44 -12.48
C PHE A 124 -33.39 2.92 -13.60
N GLY A 125 -34.05 1.77 -13.39
CA GLY A 125 -35.11 1.28 -14.27
C GLY A 125 -36.48 1.96 -14.08
N GLY A 126 -36.69 2.73 -13.01
CA GLY A 126 -37.97 3.40 -12.75
C GLY A 126 -38.19 4.68 -13.57
N PHE A 127 -37.11 5.31 -14.03
CA PHE A 127 -37.20 6.52 -14.87
C PHE A 127 -37.56 6.22 -16.33
N LEU A 128 -37.20 5.04 -16.85
CA LEU A 128 -37.54 4.65 -18.22
C LEU A 128 -39.03 4.32 -18.39
N ASN A 129 -39.68 3.77 -17.37
CA ASN A 129 -41.14 3.57 -17.37
C ASN A 129 -41.95 4.87 -17.34
N LYS A 130 -41.31 6.03 -17.09
CA LYS A 130 -41.96 7.35 -17.09
C LYS A 130 -41.79 8.09 -18.42
N ILE A 131 -40.92 7.61 -19.31
CA ILE A 131 -40.59 8.27 -20.59
C ILE A 131 -41.25 7.55 -21.80
N GLY A 132 -42.02 6.48 -21.58
CA GLY A 132 -42.89 5.92 -22.63
C GLY A 132 -42.13 5.47 -23.87
N MET A 133 -41.04 4.72 -23.67
CA MET A 133 -40.33 4.03 -24.77
C MET A 133 -40.68 2.53 -24.82
N ASP A 134 -41.95 2.19 -24.59
CA ASP A 134 -42.50 0.91 -25.02
C ASP A 134 -42.96 1.09 -26.47
N ASN A 135 -42.04 0.91 -27.42
CA ASN A 135 -42.27 0.45 -28.80
C ASN A 135 -40.99 0.58 -29.64
N MET A 136 -40.19 -0.49 -29.64
CA MET A 136 -39.54 -1.05 -30.83
C MET A 136 -39.50 -2.57 -30.69
#